data_AF-A0A2N8MYK7-F1
#
_entry.id   AF-A0A2N8MYK7-F1
#
_cell.length_a   1.000
_cell.length_b   1.000
_cell.length_c   1.000
_cell.angle_alpha   90.00
_cell.angle_beta   90.00
_cell.angle_gamma   90.00
#
_symmetry.space_group_name_H-M   'P 1'
#
loop_
_entity.id
_entity.type
_entity.pdbx_description
1 polymer ?
#
loop_
_entity_poly.entity_id
_entity_poly.type
_entity_poly.pdbx_seq_one_letter_code
_entity_poly.pdbx_strand_id
1 'polypeptide(L)'
;MRMRKVKHTDVAAYVLGVLDQAEAYAFEEHLKGCGRCGRQVAEFTSVEDALARADLRYLSPGATRRCGGLSTIKANLVVVFLACVVAALVSSRSSRRFRRMSSDADISTPAPLDDQRLLPIPLTFE
;
A
#
# COMPACT_ATOMS: atom_id res chain seq x y z
N MET A 1 -3.63 -0.81 -11.10
CA MET A 1 -3.85 0.64 -11.34
C MET A 1 -2.93 1.06 -12.48
N ARG A 2 -3.42 1.81 -13.47
CA ARG A 2 -2.57 2.31 -14.57
C ARG A 2 -1.95 3.64 -14.11
N MET A 3 -0.63 3.67 -13.92
CA MET A 3 0.11 4.91 -13.63
C MET A 3 0.21 5.71 -14.93
N ARG A 4 -0.35 6.92 -14.96
CA ARG A 4 -0.16 7.85 -16.08
C ARG A 4 1.16 8.61 -15.90
N LYS A 5 1.85 8.87 -17.01
CA LYS A 5 3.10 9.65 -17.01
C LYS A 5 2.78 11.12 -16.72
N VAL A 6 3.47 11.69 -15.74
CA VAL A 6 3.30 13.08 -15.29
C VAL A 6 3.67 14.07 -16.40
N LYS A 7 2.77 15.03 -16.65
CA LYS A 7 2.96 16.15 -17.57
C LYS A 7 2.91 17.48 -16.83
N HIS A 8 3.55 18.50 -17.39
CA HIS A 8 3.43 19.88 -16.90
C HIS A 8 2.00 20.43 -16.97
N THR A 9 1.12 19.82 -17.79
CA THR A 9 -0.30 20.19 -17.87
C THR A 9 -1.12 19.69 -16.67
N ASP A 10 -0.57 18.77 -15.87
CA ASP A 10 -1.29 18.15 -14.75
C ASP A 10 -1.29 19.03 -13.49
N VAL A 11 -0.64 20.20 -13.53
CA VAL A 11 -0.56 21.16 -12.41
C VAL A 11 -1.95 21.57 -11.93
N ALA A 12 -2.85 21.95 -12.84
CA ALA A 12 -4.21 22.34 -12.47
C ALA A 12 -5.00 21.18 -11.85
N ALA A 13 -4.79 19.95 -12.36
CA ALA A 13 -5.44 18.76 -11.81
C ALA A 13 -4.90 18.41 -10.41
N TYR A 14 -3.61 18.64 -10.16
CA TYR A 14 -2.98 18.50 -8.85
C TYR A 14 -3.58 19.50 -7.85
N VAL A 15 -3.57 20.79 -8.20
CA VAL A 15 -4.10 21.88 -7.35
C VAL A 15 -5.58 21.67 -7.05
N LEU A 16 -6.40 21.36 -8.06
CA LEU A 16 -7.83 21.09 -7.88
C LEU A 16 -8.13 19.72 -7.22
N GLY A 17 -7.13 18.92 -6.87
CA GLY A 17 -7.32 17.62 -6.22
C GLY A 17 -8.04 16.57 -7.07
N VAL A 18 -7.94 16.67 -8.40
CA VAL A 18 -8.60 15.76 -9.35
C VAL A 18 -7.77 14.50 -9.63
N LEU A 19 -6.45 14.57 -9.40
CA LEU A 19 -5.55 13.43 -9.55
C LEU A 19 -5.88 12.34 -8.51
N ASP A 20 -5.74 11.07 -8.92
CA ASP A 20 -5.77 9.98 -7.95
C ASP A 20 -4.50 9.96 -7.08
N GLN A 21 -4.50 9.17 -6.00
CA GLN A 21 -3.40 9.13 -5.04
C GLN A 21 -2.04 8.77 -5.69
N ALA A 22 -2.06 7.87 -6.66
CA ALA A 22 -0.84 7.41 -7.31
C ALA A 22 -0.32 8.48 -8.29
N GLU A 23 -1.22 9.14 -9.01
CA GLU A 23 -0.92 10.27 -9.88
C GLU A 23 -0.40 11.49 -9.09
N ALA A 24 -0.99 11.79 -7.94
CA ALA A 24 -0.56 12.87 -7.06
C ALA A 24 0.86 12.64 -6.52
N TYR A 25 1.17 11.42 -6.05
CA TYR A 25 2.51 11.08 -5.56
C TYR A 25 3.57 11.22 -6.67
N ALA A 26 3.26 10.74 -7.87
CA ALA A 26 4.17 10.90 -9.01
C ALA A 26 4.38 12.39 -9.36
N PHE A 27 3.33 13.21 -9.25
CA PHE A 27 3.43 14.64 -9.47
C PHE A 27 4.28 15.35 -8.40
N GLU A 28 4.16 14.95 -7.14
CA GLU A 28 4.99 15.45 -6.03
C GLU A 28 6.48 15.11 -6.22
N GLU A 29 6.79 13.93 -6.76
CA GLU A 29 8.15 13.58 -7.16
C GLU A 29 8.67 14.51 -8.25
N HIS A 30 7.87 14.76 -9.29
CA HIS A 30 8.22 15.72 -10.36
C HIS A 30 8.39 17.15 -9.83
N LEU A 31 7.58 17.59 -8.85
CA LEU A 31 7.67 18.91 -8.25
C LEU A 31 9.02 19.17 -7.58
N LYS A 32 9.62 18.14 -6.96
CA LYS A 32 10.95 18.25 -6.34
C LYS A 32 12.04 18.59 -7.36
N GLY A 33 11.87 18.18 -8.62
CA GLY A 33 12.83 18.40 -9.70
C GLY A 33 12.48 19.54 -10.67
N CYS A 34 11.29 20.15 -10.56
CA CYS A 34 10.80 21.09 -11.56
C CYS A 34 10.27 22.40 -10.97
N GLY A 35 11.12 23.43 -10.93
CA GLY A 35 10.74 24.78 -10.46
C GLY A 35 9.66 25.47 -11.30
N ARG A 36 9.48 25.10 -12.58
CA ARG A 36 8.37 25.61 -13.41
C ARG A 36 7.02 25.13 -12.87
N CYS A 37 6.90 23.85 -12.52
CA CYS A 37 5.68 23.33 -11.93
C CYS A 37 5.42 23.95 -10.56
N GLY A 38 6.46 24.15 -9.73
CA GLY A 38 6.32 24.84 -8.45
C GLY A 38 5.75 26.25 -8.58
N ARG A 39 6.23 27.04 -9.56
CA ARG A 39 5.65 28.37 -9.85
C ARG A 39 4.21 28.29 -10.31
N GLN A 40 3.90 27.37 -11.22
CA GLN A 40 2.52 27.21 -11.71
C GLN A 40 1.57 26.76 -10.60
N VAL A 41 2.00 25.88 -9.67
CA VAL A 41 1.20 25.51 -8.49
C VAL A 41 0.82 26.77 -7.70
N ALA A 42 1.78 27.64 -7.39
CA ALA A 42 1.49 28.88 -6.68
C ALA A 42 0.55 29.81 -7.45
N GLU A 43 0.67 29.89 -8.78
CA GLU A 43 -0.25 30.66 -9.64
C GLU A 43 -1.67 30.07 -9.59
N PHE A 44 -1.82 28.76 -9.73
CA PHE A 44 -3.11 28.07 -9.72
C PHE A 44 -3.77 28.04 -8.34
N THR A 45 -3.01 28.13 -7.24
CA THR A 45 -3.58 28.26 -5.89
C THR A 45 -4.45 29.51 -5.75
N SER A 46 -4.15 30.60 -6.44
CA SER A 46 -5.06 31.76 -6.45
C SER A 46 -6.39 31.46 -7.16
N VAL A 47 -6.36 30.64 -8.21
CA VAL A 47 -7.54 30.21 -8.97
C VAL A 47 -8.37 29.23 -8.15
N GLU A 48 -7.73 28.33 -7.40
CA GLU A 48 -8.39 27.37 -6.52
C GLU A 48 -9.19 28.07 -5.41
N ASP A 49 -8.60 29.10 -4.77
CA ASP A 49 -9.27 29.90 -3.74
C ASP A 49 -10.42 30.73 -4.34
N ALA A 50 -10.22 31.34 -5.51
CA ALA A 50 -11.27 32.05 -6.22
C ALA A 50 -12.45 31.12 -6.56
N LEU A 51 -12.16 29.90 -7.01
CA LEU A 51 -13.18 28.90 -7.32
C LEU A 51 -13.91 28.41 -6.07
N ALA A 52 -13.20 28.23 -4.95
CA ALA A 52 -13.79 27.83 -3.67
C ALA A 52 -14.78 28.87 -3.11
N ARG A 53 -14.60 30.15 -3.44
CA ARG A 53 -15.49 31.25 -3.05
C ARG A 53 -16.59 31.56 -4.07
N ALA A 54 -16.49 31.02 -5.28
CA ALA A 54 -17.41 31.33 -6.34
C ALA A 54 -18.82 30.77 -6.04
N ASP A 55 -19.85 31.58 -6.28
CA ASP A 55 -21.24 31.13 -6.25
C ASP A 55 -21.56 30.40 -7.56
N LEU A 56 -21.30 29.10 -7.59
CA LEU A 56 -21.40 28.25 -8.78
C LEU A 56 -22.85 27.80 -9.06
N ARG A 57 -23.85 28.70 -8.95
CA ARG A 57 -25.29 28.35 -9.17
C ARG A 57 -25.61 27.86 -10.59
N TYR A 58 -24.74 28.18 -11.54
CA TYR A 58 -24.82 27.71 -12.93
C TYR A 58 -24.32 26.27 -13.10
N LEU A 59 -23.57 25.73 -12.13
CA LEU A 59 -23.22 24.31 -12.11
C LEU A 59 -24.41 23.55 -11.50
N SER A 60 -25.16 22.88 -12.37
CA SER A 60 -26.21 21.97 -11.91
C SER A 60 -25.57 20.88 -11.02
N PRO A 61 -26.13 20.54 -9.84
CA PRO A 61 -25.54 19.60 -8.88
C PRO A 61 -25.33 18.15 -9.36
N GLY A 62 -25.46 17.86 -10.66
CA GLY A 62 -25.46 16.51 -11.22
C GLY A 62 -24.10 15.86 -11.48
N ALA A 63 -22.98 16.51 -11.17
CA ALA A 63 -21.64 16.02 -11.58
C ALA A 63 -20.72 15.58 -10.44
N THR A 64 -21.18 15.50 -9.18
CA THR A 64 -20.42 14.81 -8.15
C THR A 64 -20.51 13.31 -8.41
N ARG A 65 -19.62 12.77 -9.25
CA ARG A 65 -19.30 11.34 -9.17
C ARG A 65 -18.84 11.11 -7.76
N ARG A 66 -19.65 10.34 -7.05
CA ARG A 66 -19.36 9.80 -5.73
C ARG A 66 -18.09 8.95 -5.84
N CYS A 67 -16.92 9.55 -5.64
CA CYS A 67 -15.69 8.82 -5.36
C CYS A 67 -15.74 8.28 -3.92
N GLY A 68 -16.71 7.39 -3.66
CA GLY A 68 -16.82 6.66 -2.40
C GLY A 68 -15.93 5.44 -2.44
N GLY A 69 -14.61 5.65 -2.46
CA GLY A 69 -13.64 4.56 -2.64
C GLY A 69 -12.62 4.40 -1.51
N LEU A 70 -12.57 5.27 -0.51
CA LEU A 70 -11.49 5.24 0.52
C LEU A 70 -11.97 5.45 1.96
N SER A 71 -13.29 5.50 2.21
CA SER A 71 -13.84 5.70 3.56
C SER A 71 -13.97 4.40 4.37
N THR A 72 -13.76 3.22 3.77
CA THR A 72 -13.96 1.92 4.46
C THR A 72 -12.78 1.49 5.33
N ILE A 73 -11.62 2.14 5.25
CA ILE A 73 -10.44 1.73 6.02
C ILE A 73 -10.50 2.19 7.49
N LYS A 74 -11.25 3.25 7.82
CA LYS A 74 -11.40 3.69 9.22
C LYS A 74 -12.68 3.15 9.91
N ALA A 75 -13.64 2.63 9.14
CA ALA A 75 -14.94 2.21 9.68
C ALA A 75 -15.00 0.77 10.23
N ASN A 76 -13.96 -0.05 10.04
CA ASN A 76 -13.98 -1.46 10.51
C ASN A 76 -12.78 -1.87 11.37
N LEU A 77 -11.95 -0.92 11.82
CA LEU A 77 -10.84 -1.24 12.74
C LEU A 77 -11.34 -1.79 14.08
N VAL A 78 -12.48 -1.30 14.59
CA VAL A 78 -13.09 -1.84 15.81
C VAL A 78 -13.58 -3.27 15.59
N VAL A 79 -14.19 -3.58 14.44
CA VAL A 79 -14.66 -4.94 14.12
C VAL A 79 -13.51 -5.91 13.96
N VAL A 80 -12.45 -5.53 13.23
CA VAL A 80 -11.23 -6.33 13.07
C VAL A 80 -10.55 -6.55 14.42
N PHE A 81 -10.42 -5.49 15.23
CA PHE A 81 -9.82 -5.57 16.57
C PHE A 81 -10.63 -6.50 17.49
N LEU A 82 -11.96 -6.35 17.55
CA LEU A 82 -12.84 -7.22 18.33
C LEU A 82 -12.75 -8.67 17.85
N ALA A 83 -12.72 -8.93 16.54
CA ALA A 83 -12.55 -10.27 15.99
C ALA A 83 -11.20 -10.91 16.39
N CYS A 84 -10.09 -10.16 16.33
CA CYS A 84 -8.78 -10.63 16.78
C CYS A 84 -8.77 -10.92 18.29
N VAL A 85 -9.37 -10.06 19.12
CA VAL A 85 -9.47 -10.26 20.58
C VAL A 85 -10.29 -11.52 20.89
N VAL A 86 -11.45 -11.71 20.24
CA VAL A 86 -12.28 -12.91 20.42
C VAL A 86 -11.51 -14.17 20.00
N ALA A 87 -10.79 -14.14 18.87
CA ALA A 87 -9.97 -15.27 18.41
C ALA A 87 -8.81 -15.60 19.37
N ALA A 88 -8.16 -14.59 19.96
CA ALA A 88 -7.10 -14.78 20.94
C ALA A 88 -7.63 -15.36 22.27
N LEU A 89 -8.81 -14.94 22.72
CA LEU A 89 -9.46 -15.44 23.93
C LEU A 89 -9.97 -16.88 23.77
N VAL A 90 -10.53 -17.23 22.60
CA VAL A 90 -10.93 -18.61 22.26
C VAL A 90 -9.70 -19.52 22.17
N SER A 91 -8.62 -19.06 21.55
CA SER A 91 -7.35 -19.80 21.47
C SER A 91 -6.73 -20.03 22.85
N SER A 92 -6.78 -19.02 23.73
CA SER A 92 -6.32 -19.14 25.12
C SER A 92 -7.10 -20.17 25.95
N ARG A 93 -8.40 -20.36 25.66
CA ARG A 93 -9.21 -21.43 26.29
C ARG A 93 -8.86 -22.82 25.76
N SER A 94 -8.51 -22.94 24.47
CA SER A 94 -8.07 -24.20 23.85
C SER A 94 -6.71 -24.66 24.39
N SER A 95 -5.75 -23.74 24.54
CA SER A 95 -4.40 -24.04 25.03
C SER A 95 -4.31 -24.47 26.51
N ARG A 96 -5.34 -24.20 27.34
CA ARG A 96 -5.41 -24.78 28.70
C ARG A 96 -5.87 -26.24 28.72
N ARG A 97 -6.58 -26.71 27.70
CA ARG A 97 -6.99 -28.12 27.58
C ARG A 97 -5.96 -29.00 26.91
N PHE A 98 -5.09 -28.46 26.04
CA PHE A 98 -4.15 -29.29 25.29
C PHE A 98 -2.80 -29.55 26.02
N ARG A 99 -2.45 -28.78 27.05
CA ARG A 99 -1.15 -28.93 27.74
C ARG A 99 -1.10 -30.05 28.80
N ARG A 100 -1.85 -31.13 28.62
CA ARG A 100 -1.75 -32.32 29.49
C ARG A 100 -1.64 -33.66 28.77
N MET A 101 -1.45 -33.67 27.44
CA MET A 101 -1.26 -34.94 26.75
C MET A 101 -0.16 -34.86 25.70
N SER A 102 0.83 -35.73 25.90
CA SER A 102 1.76 -36.24 24.89
C SER A 102 2.98 -35.37 24.55
N SER A 103 4.13 -35.79 25.06
CA SER A 103 5.37 -35.79 24.27
C SER A 103 6.31 -36.86 24.82
N ASP A 104 6.10 -38.09 24.39
CA ASP A 104 7.17 -39.07 24.21
C ASP A 104 7.26 -39.33 22.70
N ALA A 105 8.34 -38.88 22.09
CA ALA A 105 8.79 -39.30 20.78
C ALA A 105 10.27 -38.95 20.64
N ASP A 106 11.12 -39.82 21.19
CA ASP A 106 12.52 -39.91 20.81
C ASP A 106 12.57 -40.38 19.34
N ILE A 107 12.97 -39.49 18.44
CA ILE A 107 13.44 -39.83 17.10
C ILE A 107 14.95 -39.59 17.12
N SER A 108 15.71 -40.66 17.23
CA SER A 108 17.13 -40.68 16.87
C SER A 108 17.38 -41.89 15.99
N THR A 109 17.36 -41.67 14.67
CA THR A 109 17.88 -42.59 13.67
C THR A 109 19.18 -41.98 13.14
N PRO A 110 20.37 -42.50 13.48
CA PRO A 110 21.59 -42.08 12.81
C PRO A 110 21.76 -42.92 11.53
N ALA A 111 21.74 -42.26 10.38
CA ALA A 111 22.26 -42.83 9.13
C ALA A 111 23.78 -42.54 9.06
N PRO A 112 24.62 -43.53 8.73
CA PRO A 112 26.01 -43.23 8.38
C PRO A 112 26.36 -43.70 6.95
N LEU A 113 27.42 -43.05 6.46
CA LEU A 113 28.30 -43.42 5.34
C LEU A 113 28.00 -42.78 3.99
N ASP A 114 28.43 -41.52 3.85
CA ASP A 114 28.96 -40.99 2.60
C ASP A 114 30.49 -41.08 2.66
N ASP A 115 31.06 -42.02 1.93
CA ASP A 115 32.50 -42.18 1.76
C ASP A 115 32.76 -42.64 0.32
N GLN A 116 32.90 -41.68 -0.61
CA GLN A 116 33.66 -41.94 -1.82
C GLN A 116 34.35 -40.67 -2.32
N ARG A 117 35.60 -40.53 -1.88
CA ARG A 117 36.60 -39.71 -2.54
C ARG A 117 37.10 -40.35 -3.83
N LEU A 118 37.76 -39.49 -4.64
CA LEU A 118 38.67 -39.74 -5.76
C LEU A 118 37.94 -39.73 -7.12
N LEU A 119 38.24 -38.87 -8.10
CA LEU A 119 39.51 -38.33 -8.56
C LEU A 119 39.35 -36.96 -9.28
N PRO A 120 40.43 -36.18 -9.45
CA PRO A 120 40.43 -34.88 -10.13
C PRO A 120 40.57 -35.04 -11.65
N ILE A 121 39.85 -34.24 -12.44
CA ILE A 121 40.20 -34.00 -13.84
C ILE A 121 40.03 -32.51 -14.16
N PRO A 122 40.98 -31.86 -14.85
CA PRO A 122 41.08 -30.41 -14.93
C PRO A 122 40.61 -29.84 -16.29
N LEU A 123 40.41 -28.51 -16.33
CA LEU A 123 40.34 -27.61 -17.50
C LEU A 123 39.12 -27.84 -18.43
N THR A 124 38.36 -26.85 -18.89
CA THR A 124 38.74 -25.59 -19.55
C THR A 124 37.58 -24.58 -19.51
N PHE A 125 37.92 -23.29 -19.46
CA PHE A 125 37.06 -22.17 -19.84
C PHE A 125 36.88 -22.14 -21.36
N GLU A 126 35.64 -21.98 -21.83
CA GLU A 126 35.22 -21.20 -23.00
C GLU A 126 33.92 -20.48 -22.61
#